data_AF-A0ABD5WDU6-F1
#
_entry.id   AF-A0ABD5WDU6-F1
#
_cell.length_a   1.000
_cell.length_b   1.000
_cell.length_c   1.000
_cell.angle_alpha   90.00
_cell.angle_beta   90.00
_cell.angle_gamma   90.00
#
_symmetry.space_group_name_H-M   'P 1'
#
loop_
_entity.id
_entity.type
_entity.pdbx_description
1 polymer ?
#
loop_
_entity_poly.entity_id
_entity_poly.type
_entity_poly.pdbx_seq_one_letter_code
_entity_poly.pdbx_strand_id
1 'polypeptide(L)'
;MDRTDGDRDDRDDGGDVDDAEAPRTSDPLAPDSDPEDLLGEMLAAGVLREDDAGDLFLADAFADAWTDEMERLRAFDHADLIAATAQAVPFEATGERAYGGIRVEGEAGVAWLRPANAIADVAAVLAMDDFGVPAAVQAPAATPLRLFTPECPVCGGGVESRLSSDGYADEIPGQGSNRRVLACVDCGAEVHELAAPVDGEAEP
;
A
#
# COMPACT_ATOMS: atom_id res chain seq x y z
N MET A 1 -16.86 36.88 53.72
CA MET A 1 -16.82 35.46 54.15
C MET A 1 -17.95 34.81 53.36
N ASP A 2 -17.74 34.41 52.11
CA ASP A 2 -16.85 33.36 51.56
C ASP A 2 -17.44 31.95 51.71
N ARG A 3 -17.44 31.21 50.58
CA ARG A 3 -17.70 29.77 50.31
C ARG A 3 -19.14 29.38 49.98
N THR A 4 -19.55 29.16 48.73
CA THR A 4 -19.14 28.19 47.67
C THR A 4 -19.51 26.75 48.00
N ASP A 5 -20.23 26.11 47.06
CA ASP A 5 -20.25 24.69 46.65
C ASP A 5 -21.68 24.39 46.13
N GLY A 6 -21.97 24.10 44.86
CA GLY A 6 -21.18 23.43 43.83
C GLY A 6 -21.52 21.94 43.80
N ASP A 7 -21.70 21.37 42.60
CA ASP A 7 -21.81 19.93 42.27
C ASP A 7 -23.21 19.25 42.40
N ARG A 8 -23.70 18.42 41.46
CA ARG A 8 -23.11 17.80 40.26
C ARG A 8 -24.18 17.51 39.21
N ASP A 9 -23.86 17.87 37.97
CA ASP A 9 -24.38 17.29 36.73
C ASP A 9 -24.32 15.75 36.76
N ASP A 10 -25.45 15.12 36.50
CA ASP A 10 -25.54 13.73 36.07
C ASP A 10 -24.83 13.61 34.71
N ARG A 11 -23.58 13.14 34.77
CA ARG A 11 -22.76 12.89 33.60
C ARG A 11 -23.39 11.76 32.78
N ASP A 12 -23.79 12.15 31.58
CA ASP A 12 -23.71 11.40 30.33
C ASP A 12 -22.57 10.35 30.42
N ASP A 13 -22.96 9.09 30.66
CA ASP A 13 -22.12 7.92 30.47
C ASP A 13 -22.09 7.67 28.96
N GLY A 14 -21.41 8.56 28.24
CA GLY A 14 -20.97 8.35 26.88
C GLY A 14 -19.92 7.28 26.91
N GLY A 15 -20.36 6.02 26.99
CA GLY A 15 -19.50 4.87 26.78
C GLY A 15 -18.79 5.08 25.46
N ASP A 16 -17.46 5.23 25.54
CA ASP A 16 -16.55 5.15 24.43
C ASP A 16 -16.93 3.89 23.64
N VAL A 17 -17.68 4.10 22.56
CA VAL A 17 -17.76 3.14 21.48
C VAL A 17 -16.32 3.00 21.02
N ASP A 18 -15.74 1.84 21.32
CA ASP A 18 -14.54 1.34 20.65
C ASP A 18 -14.75 1.62 19.17
N ASP A 19 -14.08 2.66 18.67
CA ASP A 19 -13.98 3.00 17.27
C ASP A 19 -13.19 1.83 16.68
N ALA A 20 -13.94 0.82 16.24
CA ALA A 20 -13.41 -0.27 15.45
C ALA A 20 -12.93 0.37 14.15
N GLU A 21 -11.70 0.87 14.18
CA GLU A 21 -11.06 1.52 13.05
C GLU A 21 -11.20 0.58 11.85
N ALA A 22 -11.79 1.09 10.77
CA ALA A 22 -11.85 0.39 9.51
C ALA A 22 -10.45 -0.18 9.17
N PRO A 23 -10.37 -1.36 8.54
CA PRO A 23 -9.08 -1.98 8.24
C PRO A 23 -8.19 -1.01 7.46
N ARG A 24 -7.07 -0.59 8.08
CA ARG A 24 -6.17 0.43 7.51
C ARG A 24 -5.58 -0.04 6.19
N THR A 25 -5.74 0.73 5.13
CA THR A 25 -5.03 0.53 3.86
C THR A 25 -3.69 1.26 3.88
N SER A 26 -2.76 0.82 3.04
CA SER A 26 -1.44 1.44 2.93
C SER A 26 -1.52 2.73 2.12
N ASP A 27 -0.96 3.81 2.65
CA ASP A 27 -0.82 5.09 1.96
C ASP A 27 0.15 4.98 0.76
N PRO A 28 0.09 5.93 -0.19
CA PRO A 28 1.14 6.06 -1.20
C PRO A 28 2.40 6.71 -0.60
N LEU A 29 3.58 6.39 -1.15
CA LEU A 29 4.86 7.00 -0.74
C LEU A 29 4.95 8.49 -1.11
N ALA A 30 4.18 8.93 -2.10
CA ALA A 30 4.17 10.28 -2.64
C ALA A 30 2.74 10.65 -3.03
N PRO A 31 2.41 11.96 -3.11
CA PRO A 31 1.12 12.39 -3.64
C PRO A 31 0.98 11.99 -5.12
N ASP A 32 -0.28 11.87 -5.56
CA ASP A 32 -0.61 11.54 -6.94
C ASP A 32 0.01 12.55 -7.92
N SER A 33 0.59 12.01 -8.99
CA SER A 33 1.10 12.76 -10.14
C SER A 33 0.13 12.64 -11.31
N ASP A 34 0.34 13.43 -12.37
CA ASP A 34 -0.48 13.30 -13.58
C ASP A 34 -0.35 11.87 -14.16
N PRO A 35 -1.45 11.12 -14.32
CA PRO A 35 -1.39 9.72 -14.74
C PRO A 35 -0.87 9.51 -16.16
N GLU A 36 -1.11 10.46 -17.08
CA GLU A 36 -0.67 10.34 -18.47
C GLU A 36 0.84 10.55 -18.56
N ASP A 37 1.36 11.55 -17.84
CA ASP A 37 2.81 11.79 -17.74
C ASP A 37 3.51 10.59 -17.07
N LEU A 38 2.95 10.07 -15.97
CA LEU A 38 3.47 8.90 -15.26
C LEU A 38 3.57 7.67 -16.16
N LEU A 39 2.49 7.34 -16.88
CA LEU A 39 2.45 6.21 -17.79
C LEU A 39 3.46 6.38 -18.94
N GLY A 40 3.55 7.58 -19.52
CA GLY A 40 4.50 7.90 -20.58
C GLY A 40 5.95 7.67 -20.17
N GLU A 41 6.33 8.10 -18.97
CA GLU A 41 7.67 7.88 -18.40
C GLU A 41 7.95 6.39 -18.14
N MET A 42 6.97 5.66 -17.59
CA MET A 42 7.13 4.21 -17.33
C MET A 42 7.28 3.38 -18.61
N LEU A 43 6.56 3.72 -19.67
CA LEU A 43 6.72 3.10 -20.99
C LEU A 43 8.06 3.48 -21.62
N ALA A 44 8.47 4.75 -21.53
CA ALA A 44 9.74 5.22 -22.08
C ALA A 44 10.96 4.59 -21.39
N ALA A 45 10.88 4.37 -20.07
CA ALA A 45 11.93 3.72 -19.28
C ALA A 45 11.94 2.19 -19.41
N GLY A 46 10.94 1.59 -20.07
CA GLY A 46 10.84 0.14 -20.20
C GLY A 46 10.45 -0.57 -18.91
N VAL A 47 9.76 0.12 -18.00
CA VAL A 47 9.12 -0.47 -16.80
C VAL A 47 7.86 -1.21 -17.23
N LEU A 48 7.06 -0.57 -18.08
CA LEU A 48 5.86 -1.14 -18.70
C LEU A 48 6.08 -1.39 -20.18
N ARG A 49 5.29 -2.31 -20.73
CA ARG A 49 5.17 -2.56 -22.17
C ARG A 49 3.70 -2.70 -22.55
N GLU A 50 3.39 -2.32 -23.77
CA GLU A 50 2.09 -2.59 -24.39
C GLU A 50 2.21 -3.84 -25.27
N ASP A 51 1.13 -4.61 -25.35
CA ASP A 51 1.01 -5.65 -26.37
C ASP A 51 0.36 -5.13 -27.66
N ASP A 52 0.09 -6.04 -28.61
CA ASP A 52 -0.54 -5.68 -29.89
C ASP A 52 -2.00 -5.19 -29.74
N ALA A 53 -2.67 -5.49 -28.62
CA ALA A 53 -4.03 -5.05 -28.32
C ALA A 53 -4.05 -3.71 -27.55
N GLY A 54 -2.90 -3.24 -27.08
CA GLY A 54 -2.76 -2.04 -26.24
C GLY A 54 -2.93 -2.32 -24.75
N ASP A 55 -2.91 -3.59 -24.34
CA ASP A 55 -2.96 -3.96 -22.92
C ASP A 55 -1.58 -3.74 -22.28
N LEU A 56 -1.58 -3.19 -21.07
CA LEU A 56 -0.36 -2.87 -20.31
C LEU A 56 0.12 -4.09 -19.52
N PHE A 57 1.41 -4.37 -19.64
CA PHE A 57 2.11 -5.40 -18.87
C PHE A 57 3.39 -4.84 -18.28
N LEU A 58 3.85 -5.47 -17.19
CA LEU A 58 5.19 -5.26 -16.72
C LEU A 58 6.19 -5.79 -17.77
N ALA A 59 7.26 -5.04 -18.01
CA ALA A 59 8.35 -5.54 -18.84
C ALA A 59 9.11 -6.63 -18.07
N ASP A 60 9.41 -7.75 -18.73
CA ASP A 60 10.01 -8.93 -18.07
C ASP A 60 11.30 -8.57 -17.32
N ALA A 61 12.16 -7.74 -17.93
CA ALA A 61 13.40 -7.29 -17.30
C ALA A 61 13.17 -6.46 -16.02
N PHE A 62 12.13 -5.63 -15.99
CA PHE A 62 11.77 -4.87 -14.81
C PHE A 62 11.12 -5.78 -13.75
N ALA A 63 10.30 -6.74 -14.17
CA ALA A 63 9.69 -7.74 -13.29
C ALA A 63 10.75 -8.53 -12.53
N ASP A 64 11.81 -8.97 -13.22
CA ASP A 64 12.94 -9.68 -12.61
C ASP A 64 13.67 -8.78 -11.60
N ALA A 65 14.02 -7.54 -12.00
CA ALA A 65 14.73 -6.60 -11.12
C ALA A 65 13.91 -6.25 -9.87
N TRP A 66 12.60 -6.03 -10.03
CA TRP A 66 11.72 -5.74 -8.92
C TRP A 66 11.58 -6.94 -7.98
N THR A 67 11.54 -8.16 -8.52
CA THR A 67 11.49 -9.40 -7.74
C THR A 67 12.76 -9.62 -6.94
N ASP A 68 13.93 -9.43 -7.55
CA ASP A 68 15.24 -9.54 -6.88
C ASP A 68 15.34 -8.55 -5.70
N GLU A 69 14.84 -7.33 -5.90
CA GLU A 69 14.84 -6.31 -4.87
C GLU A 69 13.84 -6.63 -3.74
N MET A 70 12.66 -7.16 -4.05
CA MET A 70 11.73 -7.67 -3.03
C MET A 70 12.35 -8.82 -2.23
N GLU A 71 13.06 -9.76 -2.87
CA GLU A 71 13.80 -10.83 -2.18
C GLU A 71 14.85 -10.25 -1.23
N ARG A 72 15.62 -9.24 -1.69
CA ARG A 72 16.62 -8.56 -0.88
C ARG A 72 16.01 -7.90 0.36
N LEU A 73 14.91 -7.17 0.19
CA LEU A 73 14.22 -6.49 1.29
C LEU A 73 13.51 -7.46 2.24
N ARG A 74 13.05 -8.62 1.79
CA ARG A 74 12.53 -9.68 2.68
C ARG A 74 13.57 -10.18 3.69
N ALA A 75 14.85 -10.10 3.35
CA ALA A 75 15.94 -10.50 4.23
C ALA A 75 16.32 -9.41 5.26
N PHE A 76 15.76 -8.21 5.15
CA PHE A 76 16.03 -7.12 6.08
C PHE A 76 15.39 -7.39 7.44
N ASP A 77 16.05 -6.92 8.49
CA ASP A 77 15.37 -6.80 9.78
C ASP A 77 14.39 -5.62 9.77
N HIS A 78 13.59 -5.50 10.82
CA HIS A 78 12.59 -4.43 10.88
C HIS A 78 13.21 -3.03 10.86
N ALA A 79 14.38 -2.82 11.49
CA ALA A 79 15.01 -1.51 11.56
C ALA A 79 15.54 -1.09 10.19
N ASP A 80 16.16 -2.03 9.47
CA ASP A 80 16.66 -1.82 8.12
C ASP A 80 15.51 -1.54 7.13
N LEU A 81 14.40 -2.28 7.23
CA LEU A 81 13.23 -2.03 6.39
C LEU A 81 12.61 -0.65 6.66
N ILE A 82 12.48 -0.25 7.93
CA ILE A 82 11.98 1.08 8.30
C ILE A 82 12.89 2.18 7.72
N ALA A 83 14.21 2.01 7.83
CA ALA A 83 15.17 2.96 7.28
C ALA A 83 15.09 3.02 5.74
N ALA A 84 14.89 1.89 5.06
CA ALA A 84 14.71 1.85 3.62
C ALA A 84 13.41 2.55 3.19
N THR A 85 12.29 2.31 3.90
CA THR A 85 11.02 2.99 3.64
C THR A 85 11.13 4.51 3.83
N ALA A 86 11.84 4.97 4.86
CA ALA A 86 12.07 6.40 5.08
C ALA A 86 12.96 7.06 4.01
N GLN A 87 13.81 6.29 3.33
CA GLN A 87 14.64 6.78 2.22
C GLN A 87 13.90 6.79 0.87
N ALA A 88 12.87 5.96 0.72
CA ALA A 88 12.11 5.85 -0.53
C ALA A 88 11.08 6.98 -0.73
N VAL A 89 10.71 7.71 0.33
CA VAL A 89 9.83 8.87 0.20
C VAL A 89 10.57 10.06 -0.40
N PRO A 90 9.92 10.92 -1.20
CA PRO A 90 10.58 12.04 -1.89
C PRO A 90 10.84 13.27 -1.00
N PHE A 91 10.93 13.06 0.32
CA PHE A 91 11.15 14.11 1.32
C PHE A 91 11.95 13.57 2.50
N GLU A 92 12.61 14.46 3.26
CA GLU A 92 13.32 14.05 4.46
C GLU A 92 12.32 13.54 5.51
N ALA A 93 12.45 12.26 5.88
CA ALA A 93 11.54 11.59 6.80
C ALA A 93 12.29 10.71 7.80
N THR A 94 11.61 10.42 8.91
CA THR A 94 11.99 9.38 9.85
C THR A 94 10.94 8.30 9.89
N GLY A 95 11.36 7.05 10.07
CA GLY A 95 10.48 5.90 10.11
C GLY A 95 10.38 5.29 11.51
N GLU A 96 9.21 4.73 11.81
CA GLU A 96 8.97 3.93 13.01
C GLU A 96 8.01 2.78 12.74
N ARG A 97 7.94 1.83 13.68
CA ARG A 97 6.92 0.79 13.66
C ARG A 97 5.65 1.31 14.31
N ALA A 98 4.54 1.31 13.57
CA ALA A 98 3.24 1.73 14.08
C ALA A 98 2.12 0.83 13.53
N TYR A 99 1.13 0.50 14.36
CA TYR A 99 -0.08 -0.25 13.95
C TYR A 99 0.16 -1.56 13.18
N GLY A 100 1.29 -2.25 13.45
CA GLY A 100 1.66 -3.49 12.74
C GLY A 100 2.30 -3.27 11.37
N GLY A 101 2.49 -2.02 10.94
CA GLY A 101 3.20 -1.61 9.74
C GLY A 101 4.34 -0.63 10.04
N ILE A 102 4.70 0.14 9.02
CA ILE A 102 5.76 1.15 9.05
C ILE A 102 5.11 2.51 8.83
N ARG A 103 5.35 3.45 9.74
CA ARG A 103 4.97 4.85 9.59
C ARG A 103 6.22 5.64 9.26
N VAL A 104 6.16 6.45 8.21
CA VAL A 104 7.18 7.44 7.87
C VAL A 104 6.58 8.83 7.97
N GLU A 105 7.31 9.75 8.59
CA GLU A 105 6.86 11.12 8.82
C GLU A 105 8.02 12.11 8.64
N GLY A 106 7.72 13.21 7.97
CA GLY A 106 8.60 14.36 7.77
C GLY A 106 7.78 15.65 7.66
N GLU A 107 8.45 16.80 7.50
CA GLU A 107 7.77 18.10 7.41
C GLU A 107 6.79 18.17 6.23
N ALA A 108 7.10 17.48 5.13
CA ALA A 108 6.32 17.50 3.91
C ALA A 108 5.17 16.46 3.87
N GLY A 109 5.11 15.52 4.82
CA GLY A 109 4.08 14.48 4.78
C GLY A 109 4.25 13.32 5.77
N VAL A 110 3.26 12.44 5.73
CA VAL A 110 3.20 11.19 6.48
C VAL A 110 2.68 10.09 5.57
N ALA A 111 3.22 8.87 5.70
CA ALA A 111 2.69 7.68 5.06
C ALA A 111 2.75 6.49 6.03
N TRP A 112 1.71 5.68 6.04
CA TRP A 112 1.68 4.40 6.74
C TRP A 112 1.56 3.25 5.75
N LEU A 113 2.42 2.24 5.90
CA LEU A 113 2.52 1.10 4.99
C LEU A 113 2.44 -0.21 5.77
N ARG A 114 1.61 -1.14 5.28
CA ARG A 114 1.70 -2.55 5.67
C ARG A 114 3.06 -3.12 5.25
N PRO A 115 3.59 -4.15 5.92
CA PRO A 115 4.90 -4.72 5.57
C PRO A 115 5.01 -5.17 4.10
N ALA A 116 3.95 -5.78 3.55
CA ALA A 116 3.92 -6.18 2.14
C ALA A 116 4.08 -4.99 1.20
N ASN A 117 3.39 -3.87 1.50
CA ASN A 117 3.46 -2.67 0.69
C ASN A 117 4.77 -1.91 0.87
N ALA A 118 5.33 -1.89 2.08
CA ALA A 118 6.65 -1.31 2.30
C ALA A 118 7.72 -2.04 1.49
N ILE A 119 7.70 -3.37 1.46
CA ILE A 119 8.64 -4.16 0.64
C ILE A 119 8.40 -3.91 -0.85
N ALA A 120 7.15 -4.03 -1.32
CA ALA A 120 6.81 -3.85 -2.73
C ALA A 120 7.21 -2.47 -3.26
N ASP A 121 6.84 -1.41 -2.53
CA ASP A 121 7.01 -0.04 -3.00
C ASP A 121 8.47 0.40 -2.94
N VAL A 122 9.18 0.08 -1.85
CA VAL A 122 10.62 0.37 -1.75
C VAL A 122 11.36 -0.39 -2.84
N ALA A 123 10.98 -1.64 -3.10
CA ALA A 123 11.59 -2.41 -4.18
C ALA A 123 11.32 -1.81 -5.56
N ALA A 124 10.11 -1.30 -5.80
CA ALA A 124 9.77 -0.64 -7.05
C ALA A 124 10.60 0.63 -7.25
N VAL A 125 10.73 1.46 -6.20
CA VAL A 125 11.55 2.70 -6.25
C VAL A 125 13.00 2.38 -6.61
N LEU A 126 13.60 1.39 -5.95
CA LEU A 126 14.98 1.00 -6.18
C LEU A 126 15.20 0.38 -7.57
N ALA A 127 14.30 -0.51 -8.01
CA ALA A 127 14.36 -1.07 -9.37
C ALA A 127 14.18 0.01 -10.45
N MET A 128 13.29 0.98 -10.24
CA MET A 128 13.08 2.09 -11.17
C MET A 128 14.30 3.00 -11.30
N ASP A 129 15.06 3.19 -10.22
CA ASP A 129 16.33 3.95 -10.26
C ASP A 129 17.35 3.30 -11.19
N ASP A 130 17.48 1.97 -11.14
CA ASP A 130 18.37 1.21 -12.04
C ASP A 130 17.94 1.28 -13.51
N PHE A 131 16.64 1.49 -13.76
CA PHE A 131 16.08 1.70 -15.09
C PHE A 131 16.14 3.17 -15.55
N GLY A 132 16.67 4.07 -14.73
CA GLY A 132 16.83 5.48 -15.04
C GLY A 132 15.53 6.28 -15.02
N VAL A 133 14.49 5.78 -14.33
CA VAL A 133 13.25 6.53 -14.09
C VAL A 133 13.57 7.74 -13.21
N PRO A 134 13.09 8.95 -13.53
CA PRO A 134 13.35 10.13 -12.72
C PRO A 134 12.84 9.97 -11.27
N ALA A 135 13.62 10.43 -10.28
CA ALA A 135 13.24 10.32 -8.86
C ALA A 135 11.85 10.91 -8.52
N ALA A 136 11.42 11.94 -9.26
CA ALA A 136 10.08 12.53 -9.12
C ALA A 136 8.94 11.58 -9.54
N VAL A 137 9.24 10.55 -10.32
CA VAL A 137 8.29 9.57 -10.88
C VAL A 137 8.31 8.26 -10.09
N GLN A 138 9.45 7.88 -9.52
CA GLN A 138 9.66 6.61 -8.81
C GLN A 138 8.63 6.39 -7.68
N ALA A 139 8.57 7.29 -6.68
CA ALA A 139 7.66 7.10 -5.54
C ALA A 139 6.17 7.19 -5.92
N PRO A 140 5.72 8.12 -6.81
CA PRO A 140 4.35 8.12 -7.31
C PRO A 140 3.96 6.84 -8.09
N ALA A 141 4.90 6.24 -8.83
CA ALA A 141 4.65 5.02 -9.62
C ALA A 141 4.53 3.75 -8.75
N ALA A 142 5.05 3.75 -7.52
CA ALA A 142 5.12 2.55 -6.69
C ALA A 142 3.73 1.98 -6.33
N THR A 143 2.78 2.83 -5.96
CA THR A 143 1.41 2.40 -5.61
C THR A 143 0.66 1.73 -6.77
N PRO A 144 0.55 2.32 -7.97
CA PRO A 144 -0.12 1.66 -9.09
C PRO A 144 0.60 0.40 -9.56
N LEU A 145 1.93 0.32 -9.42
CA LEU A 145 2.69 -0.89 -9.73
C LEU A 145 2.26 -2.10 -8.91
N ARG A 146 1.67 -1.92 -7.71
CA ARG A 146 1.16 -3.01 -6.87
C ARG A 146 0.16 -3.91 -7.62
N LEU A 147 -0.54 -3.39 -8.64
CA LEU A 147 -1.42 -4.19 -9.50
C LEU A 147 -0.68 -5.27 -10.30
N PHE A 148 0.58 -5.00 -10.65
CA PHE A 148 1.45 -5.87 -11.44
C PHE A 148 2.43 -6.68 -10.60
N THR A 149 2.23 -6.76 -9.28
CA THR A 149 3.16 -7.45 -8.37
C THR A 149 3.33 -8.91 -8.81
N PRO A 150 4.55 -9.37 -9.17
CA PRO A 150 4.75 -10.70 -9.72
C PRO A 150 4.64 -11.82 -8.67
N GLU A 151 5.04 -11.53 -7.44
CA GLU A 151 5.03 -12.46 -6.31
C GLU A 151 4.74 -11.76 -4.99
N CYS A 152 4.44 -12.52 -3.93
CA CYS A 152 4.16 -11.95 -2.63
C CYS A 152 5.40 -11.25 -2.06
N PRO A 153 5.31 -9.94 -1.75
CA PRO A 153 6.45 -9.19 -1.20
C PRO A 153 6.92 -9.69 0.16
N VAL A 154 6.13 -10.53 0.86
CA VAL A 154 6.45 -11.02 2.21
C VAL A 154 7.11 -12.40 2.17
N CYS A 155 6.62 -13.32 1.32
CA CYS A 155 7.08 -14.71 1.31
C CYS A 155 7.59 -15.22 -0.04
N GLY A 156 7.46 -14.46 -1.12
CA GLY A 156 7.77 -14.90 -2.50
C GLY A 156 6.76 -15.91 -3.08
N GLY A 157 5.62 -16.09 -2.41
CA GLY A 157 4.54 -16.96 -2.87
C GLY A 157 3.70 -16.35 -3.98
N GLY A 158 2.80 -17.13 -4.58
CA GLY A 158 1.88 -16.62 -5.61
C GLY A 158 0.89 -15.57 -5.06
N VAL A 159 0.48 -14.64 -5.91
CA VAL A 159 -0.58 -13.65 -5.62
C VAL A 159 -1.75 -13.82 -6.57
N GLU A 160 -2.96 -13.78 -6.03
CA GLU A 160 -4.20 -13.97 -6.79
C GLU A 160 -5.27 -12.99 -6.32
N SER A 161 -6.23 -12.70 -7.20
CA SER A 161 -7.39 -11.89 -6.84
C SER A 161 -8.34 -12.71 -5.97
N ARG A 162 -8.80 -12.13 -4.86
CA ARG A 162 -9.77 -12.76 -3.96
C ARG A 162 -10.69 -11.73 -3.32
N LEU A 163 -11.80 -12.21 -2.76
CA LEU A 163 -12.65 -11.40 -1.89
C LEU A 163 -12.09 -11.44 -0.48
N SER A 164 -11.81 -10.26 0.09
CA SER A 164 -11.47 -10.07 1.50
C SER A 164 -12.72 -9.54 2.21
N SER A 165 -13.09 -10.19 3.31
CA SER A 165 -14.10 -9.66 4.21
C SER A 165 -13.41 -8.76 5.22
N ASP A 166 -13.83 -7.50 5.30
CA ASP A 166 -13.55 -6.69 6.47
C ASP A 166 -14.16 -7.44 7.66
N GLY A 167 -13.35 -7.79 8.67
CA GLY A 167 -13.66 -8.77 9.73
C GLY A 167 -14.95 -8.55 10.53
N TYR A 168 -15.72 -7.53 10.20
CA TYR A 168 -17.10 -7.29 10.64
C TYR A 168 -18.15 -8.20 9.95
N ALA A 169 -17.80 -8.85 8.84
CA ALA A 169 -18.73 -9.68 8.07
C ALA A 169 -19.18 -10.95 8.81
N ASP A 170 -18.38 -11.45 9.78
CA ASP A 170 -18.72 -12.65 10.54
C ASP A 170 -19.80 -12.42 11.62
N GLU A 171 -20.03 -11.16 12.03
CA GLU A 171 -20.96 -10.85 13.14
C GLU A 171 -22.37 -10.46 12.66
N ILE A 172 -22.53 -9.96 11.43
CA ILE A 172 -23.85 -9.62 10.86
C ILE A 172 -23.99 -10.15 9.41
N PRO A 173 -24.86 -11.16 9.18
CA PRO A 173 -25.14 -11.65 7.83
C PRO A 173 -25.64 -10.53 6.91
N GLY A 174 -24.90 -10.26 5.83
CA GLY A 174 -25.29 -9.28 4.81
C GLY A 174 -24.84 -7.83 5.07
N GLN A 175 -23.88 -7.60 5.98
CA GLN A 175 -23.29 -6.27 6.22
C GLN A 175 -21.79 -6.19 5.93
N GLY A 176 -21.15 -7.28 5.47
CA GLY A 176 -19.76 -7.24 5.03
C GLY A 176 -19.62 -6.59 3.66
N SER A 177 -18.90 -5.48 3.56
CA SER A 177 -18.31 -5.06 2.28
C SER A 177 -17.21 -6.06 1.93
N ASN A 178 -17.47 -6.92 0.95
CA ASN A 178 -16.40 -7.73 0.37
C ASN A 178 -15.55 -6.82 -0.51
N ARG A 179 -14.30 -6.57 -0.11
CA ARG A 179 -13.32 -5.86 -0.94
C ARG A 179 -12.63 -6.86 -1.84
N ARG A 180 -12.47 -6.53 -3.12
CA ARG A 180 -11.67 -7.34 -4.03
C ARG A 180 -10.22 -6.94 -3.84
N VAL A 181 -9.33 -7.89 -3.58
CA VAL A 181 -7.93 -7.62 -3.30
C VAL A 181 -7.03 -8.57 -4.08
N LEU A 182 -5.84 -8.11 -4.45
CA LEU A 182 -4.72 -8.97 -4.79
C LEU A 182 -4.05 -9.40 -3.47
N ALA A 183 -4.01 -10.71 -3.21
CA ALA A 183 -3.44 -11.23 -1.97
C ALA A 183 -2.66 -12.51 -2.19
N CYS A 184 -1.71 -12.76 -1.30
CA CYS A 184 -0.91 -13.97 -1.33
C CYS A 184 -1.74 -15.22 -0.98
N VAL A 185 -1.55 -16.29 -1.75
CA VAL A 185 -2.21 -17.59 -1.53
C VAL A 185 -1.64 -18.32 -0.31
N ASP A 186 -0.36 -18.10 0.02
CA ASP A 186 0.35 -18.84 1.07
C ASP A 186 0.27 -18.17 2.43
N CYS A 187 0.61 -16.89 2.51
CA CYS A 187 0.67 -16.14 3.78
C CYS A 187 -0.53 -15.22 4.01
N GLY A 188 -1.40 -15.06 3.01
CA GLY A 188 -2.60 -14.24 3.10
C GLY A 188 -2.37 -12.73 3.09
N ALA A 189 -1.14 -12.26 2.92
CA ALA A 189 -0.81 -10.83 2.86
C ALA A 189 -1.56 -10.15 1.70
N GLU A 190 -2.27 -9.06 2.02
CA GLU A 190 -2.92 -8.20 1.03
C GLU A 190 -1.88 -7.27 0.41
N VAL A 191 -1.84 -7.21 -0.92
CA VAL A 191 -0.86 -6.43 -1.70
C VAL A 191 -1.53 -5.20 -2.30
N HIS A 192 -2.72 -5.35 -2.86
CA HIS A 192 -3.43 -4.25 -3.50
C HIS A 192 -4.94 -4.44 -3.35
N GLU A 193 -5.67 -3.34 -3.13
CA GLU A 193 -7.12 -3.34 -3.23
C GLU A 193 -7.51 -3.06 -4.68
N LEU A 194 -8.30 -3.96 -5.26
CA LEU A 194 -8.79 -3.83 -6.62
C LEU A 194 -10.08 -3.01 -6.59
N ALA A 195 -10.21 -2.09 -7.54
CA ALA A 195 -11.44 -1.34 -7.72
C ALA A 195 -12.64 -2.30 -7.82
N ALA A 196 -13.76 -1.93 -7.20
CA ALA A 196 -15.01 -2.64 -7.40
C ALA A 196 -15.33 -2.67 -8.90
N PRO A 197 -15.85 -3.79 -9.44
CA PRO A 197 -16.28 -3.81 -10.82
C PRO A 197 -17.28 -2.67 -11.02
N VAL A 198 -17.06 -1.85 -12.05
CA VAL A 198 -18.05 -0.88 -12.50
C VAL A 198 -19.29 -1.68 -12.90
N ASP A 199 -20.45 -1.35 -12.32
CA ASP A 199 -21.71 -2.03 -12.64
C ASP A 199 -21.95 -2.01 -14.16
N GLY A 200 -21.68 -3.13 -14.85
CA GLY A 200 -21.81 -3.20 -16.31
C GLY A 200 -21.02 -4.30 -17.00
N GLU A 201 -19.91 -4.76 -16.44
CA GLU A 201 -19.14 -5.89 -16.99
C GLU A 201 -19.51 -7.17 -16.24
N ALA A 202 -20.61 -7.79 -16.66
CA ALA A 202 -20.80 -9.21 -16.45
C ALA A 202 -19.71 -9.93 -17.27
N GLU A 203 -18.70 -10.49 -16.60
CA GLU A 203 -17.77 -11.41 -17.24
C GLU A 203 -18.57 -12.60 -17.84
N PRO A 204 -18.26 -13.03 -19.07
CA PRO A 204 -19.00 -14.06 -19.80
C PRO A 204 -18.87 -15.49 -19.21
#